data_AF-A0A7V3CGQ3-F1
#
_entry.id   AF-A0A7V3CGQ3-F1
#
_cell.length_a   1.000
_cell.length_b   1.000
_cell.length_c   1.000
_cell.angle_alpha   90.00
_cell.angle_beta   90.00
_cell.angle_gamma   90.00
#
_symmetry.space_group_name_H-M   'P 1'
#
loop_
_entity.id
_entity.type
_entity.pdbx_description
1 polymer ?
#
loop_
_entity_poly.entity_id
_entity_poly.type
_entity_poly.pdbx_seq_one_letter_code
_entity_poly.pdbx_strand_id
1 'polypeptide(L)'
;MCGPMQDRDPPQHPRMFEKLSKAIREEEGDEGFLQFGYQIEFLPRQNCLAIKVVLGDEGVTRFERFGIHALGLHRHGTPQSELDPEHRRFAQHLLRFANLNASEGFYVVPRKHIAFFLSKLAKFPRVESFGDGSPAKFSEQPLVPLVELLEQTKSHVKLAASFQDSETLKEFPFSGATVFLGPRVWAWVGDAFYPIKSTVLSPMLSDFNADGQLVLTGDEAADFIQDYLPQLARKPQMILPQGFHLPEILETQAEAVYSVREDTARDKLILEILFAYGEHRVPPHEQESEVLVEAEKEGKKILVRRNLAYERETLAPFLEQGFQRVGPTRFETGEDKALDFVSQTLPKLKQEADLEGEEELQHFKLFGDLGALQLKAKAAPGGIDWLEMDLGFEIDGLEVPYEVVQTLIAQGKRYLHIPGKGFARIQKEDLQKVEEKLAELEGEIDATGRLRLSGYHAAYLDEMLRVDWSRHQDFGAMIRSLRHSQEIPKRQLPPRLSAVLRDYQHHGYDWLHFLHDHRFHGILADDMGLGKTLQALAYLQDRRDRHGPMPNLVLAPTS
;
A
#
# COMPACT_ATOMS: atom_id res chain seq x y z
N MET A 1 -49.03 -16.27 -48.33
CA MET A 1 -49.03 -17.74 -48.45
C MET A 1 -48.30 -18.11 -49.74
N CYS A 2 -47.40 -19.08 -49.69
CA CYS A 2 -46.69 -19.58 -50.87
C CYS A 2 -47.61 -20.34 -51.84
N GLY A 3 -47.26 -20.28 -53.14
CA GLY A 3 -47.51 -21.32 -54.15
C GLY A 3 -48.19 -20.83 -55.45
N PRO A 4 -48.00 -21.49 -56.61
CA PRO A 4 -46.75 -21.97 -57.26
C PRO A 4 -46.59 -21.45 -58.71
N MET A 5 -45.41 -21.67 -59.32
CA MET A 5 -45.07 -21.36 -60.73
C MET A 5 -45.68 -22.34 -61.76
N GLN A 6 -46.07 -21.81 -62.95
CA GLN A 6 -46.03 -22.40 -64.31
C GLN A 6 -46.81 -21.43 -65.26
N ASP A 7 -46.52 -21.16 -66.54
CA ASP A 7 -45.54 -21.64 -67.53
C ASP A 7 -45.67 -20.75 -68.82
N ARG A 8 -44.64 -20.77 -69.71
CA ARG A 8 -44.62 -20.44 -71.17
C ARG A 8 -44.35 -19.00 -71.72
N ASP A 9 -43.09 -18.80 -72.14
CA ASP A 9 -42.54 -18.67 -73.53
C ASP A 9 -43.09 -17.71 -74.63
N PRO A 10 -42.22 -17.27 -75.58
CA PRO A 10 -42.00 -15.86 -75.97
C PRO A 10 -42.42 -15.52 -77.42
N PRO A 11 -42.15 -14.29 -77.91
CA PRO A 11 -41.89 -14.07 -79.33
C PRO A 11 -40.43 -13.66 -79.64
N GLN A 12 -39.91 -14.26 -80.71
CA GLN A 12 -38.58 -14.12 -81.29
C GLN A 12 -38.40 -12.84 -82.11
N HIS A 13 -37.16 -12.31 -82.20
CA HIS A 13 -36.64 -11.65 -83.41
C HIS A 13 -35.10 -11.84 -83.53
N PRO A 14 -34.60 -12.78 -84.35
CA PRO A 14 -33.19 -13.19 -84.40
C PRO A 14 -32.31 -12.51 -85.49
N ARG A 15 -32.70 -11.38 -86.10
CA ARG A 15 -31.96 -10.81 -87.25
C ARG A 15 -31.06 -9.60 -86.97
N MET A 16 -31.00 -9.10 -85.73
CA MET A 16 -30.13 -7.97 -85.35
C MET A 16 -28.73 -8.42 -84.88
N PHE A 17 -28.65 -9.58 -84.22
CA PHE A 17 -27.41 -10.08 -83.61
C PHE A 17 -26.36 -10.55 -84.62
N GLU A 18 -26.76 -11.11 -85.77
CA GLU A 18 -25.79 -11.54 -86.78
C GLU A 18 -25.04 -10.37 -87.43
N LYS A 19 -25.71 -9.22 -87.63
CA LYS A 19 -25.06 -8.02 -88.19
C LYS A 19 -24.08 -7.36 -87.22
N LEU A 20 -24.36 -7.39 -85.92
CA LEU A 20 -23.46 -6.91 -84.86
C LEU A 20 -22.25 -7.84 -84.65
N SER A 21 -22.46 -9.16 -84.75
CA SER A 21 -21.36 -10.13 -84.58
C SER A 21 -20.31 -10.08 -85.69
N LYS A 22 -20.68 -9.61 -86.89
CA LYS A 22 -19.76 -9.49 -88.01
C LYS A 22 -18.89 -8.22 -87.93
N ALA A 23 -19.43 -7.13 -87.38
CA ALA A 23 -18.68 -5.90 -87.12
C ALA A 23 -17.64 -6.08 -85.99
N ILE A 24 -17.94 -6.90 -84.98
CA ILE A 24 -17.04 -7.17 -83.85
C ILE A 24 -15.84 -8.05 -84.24
N ARG A 25 -15.96 -8.89 -85.28
CA ARG A 25 -14.89 -9.80 -85.70
C ARG A 25 -13.87 -9.19 -86.64
N GLU A 26 -14.13 -7.99 -87.18
CA GLU A 26 -13.23 -7.32 -88.14
C GLU A 26 -12.25 -6.33 -87.47
N GLU A 27 -12.32 -6.15 -86.13
CA GLU A 27 -11.45 -5.25 -85.33
C GLU A 27 -10.55 -5.97 -84.31
N GLU A 28 -10.30 -7.28 -84.44
CA GLU A 28 -9.29 -7.95 -83.59
C GLU A 28 -7.88 -7.76 -84.18
N GLY A 29 -7.19 -6.73 -83.68
CA GLY A 29 -5.80 -6.43 -83.99
C GLY A 29 -5.11 -5.56 -82.95
N ASP A 30 -5.19 -5.91 -81.66
CA ASP A 30 -4.11 -5.86 -80.65
C ASP A 30 -4.65 -6.27 -79.26
N GLU A 31 -3.87 -7.04 -78.50
CA GLU A 31 -4.21 -7.45 -77.13
C GLU A 31 -4.26 -6.22 -76.19
N GLY A 32 -5.44 -5.83 -75.72
CA GLY A 32 -5.61 -4.65 -74.85
C GLY A 32 -6.55 -4.87 -73.67
N PHE A 33 -6.01 -5.22 -72.49
CA PHE A 33 -6.77 -5.11 -71.24
C PHE A 33 -7.09 -3.64 -70.95
N LEU A 34 -8.27 -3.35 -70.38
CA LEU A 34 -8.65 -2.01 -69.93
C LEU A 34 -7.72 -1.56 -68.77
N GLN A 35 -6.96 -0.49 -68.98
CA GLN A 35 -6.10 0.13 -67.97
C GLN A 35 -6.83 1.27 -67.23
N PHE A 36 -6.74 1.29 -65.90
CA PHE A 36 -7.31 2.36 -65.07
C PHE A 36 -6.25 3.38 -64.66
N GLY A 37 -6.65 4.65 -64.57
CA GLY A 37 -5.92 5.67 -63.82
C GLY A 37 -6.47 5.81 -62.41
N TYR A 38 -5.65 6.27 -61.47
CA TYR A 38 -6.08 6.60 -60.11
C TYR A 38 -5.64 8.02 -59.77
N GLN A 39 -6.52 8.82 -59.19
CA GLN A 39 -6.17 10.05 -58.53
C GLN A 39 -6.16 9.81 -57.03
N ILE A 40 -5.15 10.34 -56.32
CA ILE A 40 -4.99 10.16 -54.87
C ILE A 40 -4.67 11.47 -54.16
N GLU A 41 -5.19 11.62 -52.95
CA GLU A 41 -4.87 12.75 -52.08
C GLU A 41 -4.90 12.28 -50.64
N PHE A 42 -3.81 12.55 -49.91
CA PHE A 42 -3.85 12.37 -48.47
C PHE A 42 -4.48 13.60 -47.83
N LEU A 43 -5.53 13.41 -47.04
CA LEU A 43 -6.25 14.49 -46.37
C LEU A 43 -5.81 14.55 -44.90
N PRO A 44 -4.83 15.41 -44.52
CA PRO A 44 -4.17 15.29 -43.20
C PRO A 44 -5.12 15.56 -42.04
N ARG A 45 -6.06 16.50 -42.22
CA ARG A 45 -7.09 16.84 -41.19
C ARG A 45 -8.06 15.70 -40.93
N GLN A 46 -8.36 14.88 -41.94
CA GLN A 46 -9.30 13.77 -41.84
C GLN A 46 -8.58 12.43 -41.60
N ASN A 47 -7.25 12.42 -41.73
CA ASN A 47 -6.39 11.25 -41.57
C ASN A 47 -6.85 10.05 -42.43
N CYS A 48 -7.24 10.35 -43.66
CA CYS A 48 -7.74 9.40 -44.63
C CYS A 48 -7.05 9.63 -45.98
N LEU A 49 -7.04 8.59 -46.82
CA LEU A 49 -6.56 8.68 -48.20
C LEU A 49 -7.78 8.72 -49.12
N ALA A 50 -7.94 9.78 -49.90
CA ALA A 50 -8.91 9.86 -50.96
C ALA A 50 -8.36 9.15 -52.21
N ILE A 51 -9.17 8.30 -52.84
CA ILE A 51 -8.84 7.61 -54.09
C ILE A 51 -10.00 7.79 -55.06
N LYS A 52 -9.76 8.47 -56.18
CA LYS A 52 -10.70 8.57 -57.30
C LYS A 52 -10.21 7.68 -58.43
N VAL A 53 -11.11 6.91 -59.02
CA VAL A 53 -10.79 6.07 -60.17
C VAL A 53 -11.05 6.89 -61.42
N VAL A 54 -10.02 7.06 -62.25
CA VAL A 54 -10.10 7.77 -63.53
C VAL A 54 -10.21 6.74 -64.64
N LEU A 55 -11.30 6.84 -65.40
CA LEU A 55 -11.61 5.98 -66.53
C LEU A 55 -11.41 6.80 -67.80
N GLY A 56 -10.76 6.24 -68.83
CA GLY A 56 -10.75 6.85 -70.16
C GLY A 56 -12.16 7.01 -70.74
N ASP A 57 -12.29 7.75 -71.85
CA ASP A 57 -13.52 8.34 -72.41
C ASP A 57 -14.76 7.42 -72.62
N GLU A 58 -14.68 6.10 -72.38
CA GLU A 58 -15.82 5.17 -72.50
C GLU A 58 -16.16 4.36 -71.23
N GLY A 59 -15.60 4.70 -70.05
CA GLY A 59 -15.63 3.77 -68.89
C GLY A 59 -16.69 3.99 -67.80
N VAL A 60 -17.41 5.13 -67.76
CA VAL A 60 -18.23 5.54 -66.59
C VAL A 60 -19.35 4.53 -66.26
N THR A 61 -19.95 3.89 -67.26
CA THR A 61 -21.01 2.88 -67.05
C THR A 61 -20.49 1.48 -66.69
N ARG A 62 -19.18 1.21 -66.76
CA ARG A 62 -18.59 -0.13 -66.52
C ARG A 62 -18.04 -0.32 -65.11
N PHE A 63 -17.47 0.70 -64.46
CA PHE A 63 -16.85 0.55 -63.13
C PHE A 63 -17.89 0.37 -62.00
N GLU A 64 -19.00 1.11 -62.02
CA GLU A 64 -20.12 0.92 -61.08
C GLU A 64 -20.83 -0.42 -61.29
N ARG A 65 -21.00 -0.87 -62.55
CA ARG A 65 -21.49 -2.23 -62.87
C ARG A 65 -20.55 -3.31 -62.35
N PHE A 66 -19.25 -3.04 -62.27
CA PHE A 66 -18.24 -3.95 -61.75
C PHE A 66 -18.27 -4.05 -60.21
N GLY A 67 -18.51 -2.94 -59.51
CA GLY A 67 -18.62 -2.95 -58.05
C GLY A 67 -19.81 -3.77 -57.53
N ILE A 68 -20.92 -3.76 -58.26
CA ILE A 68 -22.09 -4.61 -58.00
C ILE A 68 -21.79 -6.10 -58.26
N HIS A 69 -20.92 -6.41 -59.23
CA HIS A 69 -20.54 -7.78 -59.61
C HIS A 69 -19.46 -8.41 -58.70
N ALA A 70 -18.50 -7.61 -58.23
CA ALA A 70 -17.37 -8.06 -57.40
C ALA A 70 -17.79 -8.49 -55.97
N LEU A 71 -18.99 -8.08 -55.53
CA LEU A 71 -19.62 -8.47 -54.26
C LEU A 71 -20.45 -9.76 -54.35
N GLY A 72 -20.46 -10.46 -55.50
CA GLY A 72 -21.06 -11.79 -55.64
C GLY A 72 -22.52 -11.85 -56.10
N LEU A 73 -23.05 -10.80 -56.73
CA LEU A 73 -24.39 -10.84 -57.34
C LEU A 73 -24.27 -11.18 -58.84
N HIS A 74 -24.54 -12.44 -59.19
CA HIS A 74 -24.55 -12.91 -60.57
C HIS A 74 -25.66 -12.24 -61.40
N ARG A 75 -25.28 -11.52 -62.48
CA ARG A 75 -26.10 -11.38 -63.69
C ARG A 75 -25.30 -11.84 -64.91
N HIS A 76 -25.93 -12.63 -65.76
CA HIS A 76 -25.35 -13.09 -67.03
C HIS A 76 -25.07 -11.90 -67.95
N GLY A 77 -23.82 -11.79 -68.45
CA GLY A 77 -23.53 -10.99 -69.65
C GLY A 77 -22.41 -9.96 -69.61
N THR A 78 -21.57 -9.86 -68.57
CA THR A 78 -20.33 -9.04 -68.63
C THR A 78 -19.08 -9.93 -68.62
N PRO A 79 -18.13 -9.78 -69.58
CA PRO A 79 -16.95 -10.65 -69.66
C PRO A 79 -15.98 -10.34 -68.52
N GLN A 80 -15.68 -11.34 -67.68
CA GLN A 80 -14.64 -11.28 -66.65
C GLN A 80 -13.21 -11.22 -67.21
N SER A 81 -13.03 -11.26 -68.53
CA SER A 81 -11.75 -11.38 -69.23
C SER A 81 -11.09 -10.06 -69.63
N GLU A 82 -11.73 -8.90 -69.40
CA GLU A 82 -11.27 -7.60 -69.94
C GLU A 82 -10.40 -6.77 -68.98
N LEU A 83 -10.20 -7.21 -67.74
CA LEU A 83 -9.46 -6.48 -66.70
C LEU A 83 -8.23 -7.23 -66.18
N ASP A 84 -7.14 -6.48 -66.07
CA ASP A 84 -5.92 -6.91 -65.41
C ASP A 84 -6.19 -7.46 -63.98
N PRO A 85 -5.63 -8.63 -63.61
CA PRO A 85 -5.87 -9.27 -62.32
C PRO A 85 -5.47 -8.43 -61.09
N GLU A 86 -4.45 -7.58 -61.18
CA GLU A 86 -4.00 -6.73 -60.07
C GLU A 86 -4.98 -5.58 -59.82
N HIS A 87 -5.40 -4.90 -60.89
CA HIS A 87 -6.44 -3.86 -60.81
C HIS A 87 -7.76 -4.40 -60.24
N ARG A 88 -8.12 -5.64 -60.60
CA ARG A 88 -9.32 -6.31 -60.06
C ARG A 88 -9.24 -6.54 -58.55
N ARG A 89 -8.12 -7.08 -58.06
CA ARG A 89 -7.91 -7.32 -56.62
C ARG A 89 -7.90 -6.01 -55.84
N PHE A 90 -7.32 -4.96 -56.41
CA PHE A 90 -7.32 -3.62 -55.83
C PHE A 90 -8.73 -3.05 -55.70
N ALA A 91 -9.53 -3.09 -56.77
CA ALA A 91 -10.92 -2.61 -56.77
C ALA A 91 -11.79 -3.37 -55.74
N GLN A 92 -11.64 -4.69 -55.63
CA GLN A 92 -12.33 -5.50 -54.60
C GLN A 92 -12.00 -5.04 -53.18
N HIS A 93 -10.72 -4.75 -52.89
CA HIS A 93 -10.33 -4.24 -51.58
C HIS A 93 -10.85 -2.82 -51.34
N LEU A 94 -10.81 -1.95 -52.36
CA LEU A 94 -11.32 -0.58 -52.27
C LEU A 94 -12.81 -0.58 -51.90
N LEU A 95 -13.63 -1.37 -52.59
CA LEU A 95 -15.07 -1.47 -52.32
C LEU A 95 -15.38 -2.10 -50.96
N ARG A 96 -14.49 -2.95 -50.43
CA ARG A 96 -14.68 -3.61 -49.14
C ARG A 96 -14.29 -2.73 -47.95
N PHE A 97 -13.28 -1.88 -48.12
CA PHE A 97 -12.61 -1.20 -47.00
C PHE A 97 -12.63 0.33 -47.07
N ALA A 98 -13.11 0.92 -48.17
CA ALA A 98 -13.25 2.37 -48.33
C ALA A 98 -14.73 2.76 -48.50
N ASN A 99 -15.07 3.98 -48.08
CA ASN A 99 -16.43 4.51 -48.20
C ASN A 99 -16.53 5.42 -49.44
N LEU A 100 -17.55 5.22 -50.28
CA LEU A 100 -17.78 6.09 -51.42
C LEU A 100 -18.39 7.43 -50.95
N ASN A 101 -17.72 8.53 -51.25
CA ASN A 101 -18.30 9.87 -51.22
C ASN A 101 -19.06 10.09 -52.53
N ALA A 102 -20.37 9.82 -52.51
CA ALA A 102 -21.21 9.85 -53.70
C ALA A 102 -21.34 11.26 -54.32
N SER A 103 -21.21 12.32 -53.53
CA SER A 103 -21.27 13.71 -54.01
C SER A 103 -20.05 14.12 -54.82
N GLU A 104 -18.87 13.60 -54.47
CA GLU A 104 -17.60 14.04 -55.05
C GLU A 104 -16.91 12.94 -55.90
N GLY A 105 -17.49 11.74 -55.92
CA GLY A 105 -17.08 10.65 -56.81
C GLY A 105 -15.73 10.02 -56.45
N PHE A 106 -15.36 9.99 -55.17
CA PHE A 106 -14.13 9.34 -54.70
C PHE A 106 -14.35 8.45 -53.48
N TYR A 107 -13.42 7.52 -53.25
CA TYR A 107 -13.41 6.61 -52.11
C TYR A 107 -12.53 7.15 -50.99
N VAL A 108 -13.06 7.17 -49.77
CA VAL A 108 -12.36 7.54 -48.54
C VAL A 108 -11.82 6.27 -47.87
N VAL A 109 -10.50 6.11 -47.88
CA VAL A 109 -9.79 5.01 -47.24
C VAL A 109 -9.45 5.39 -45.79
N PRO A 110 -9.94 4.65 -44.78
CA PRO A 110 -9.60 4.87 -43.38
C PRO A 110 -8.12 4.62 -43.09
N ARG A 111 -7.54 5.36 -42.13
CA ARG A 111 -6.12 5.30 -41.73
C ARG A 111 -5.52 3.89 -41.69
N LYS A 112 -6.21 2.94 -41.04
CA LYS A 112 -5.78 1.55 -40.85
C LYS A 112 -5.52 0.77 -42.15
N HIS A 113 -6.06 1.22 -43.28
CA HIS A 113 -5.88 0.56 -44.58
C HIS A 113 -4.96 1.34 -45.52
N ILE A 114 -4.60 2.59 -45.20
CA ILE A 114 -3.81 3.47 -46.09
C ILE A 114 -2.52 2.80 -46.54
N ALA A 115 -1.73 2.26 -45.60
CA ALA A 115 -0.47 1.60 -45.89
C ALA A 115 -0.60 0.44 -46.90
N PHE A 116 -1.70 -0.31 -46.83
CA PHE A 116 -2.01 -1.36 -47.80
C PHE A 116 -2.30 -0.76 -49.17
N PHE A 117 -3.16 0.25 -49.26
CA PHE A 117 -3.52 0.87 -50.53
C PHE A 117 -2.31 1.54 -51.20
N LEU A 118 -1.48 2.26 -50.45
CA LEU A 118 -0.24 2.85 -50.95
C LEU A 118 0.70 1.78 -51.54
N SER A 119 0.83 0.62 -50.88
CA SER A 119 1.66 -0.48 -51.39
C SER A 119 1.22 -1.09 -52.72
N LYS A 120 -0.05 -0.87 -53.09
CA LYS A 120 -0.63 -1.30 -54.37
C LYS A 120 -0.58 -0.18 -55.39
N LEU A 121 -0.98 1.03 -55.01
CA LEU A 121 -0.98 2.23 -55.85
C LEU A 121 0.43 2.54 -56.39
N ALA A 122 1.46 2.39 -55.56
CA ALA A 122 2.85 2.62 -55.97
C ALA A 122 3.32 1.71 -57.13
N LYS A 123 2.59 0.64 -57.46
CA LYS A 123 2.91 -0.28 -58.56
C LYS A 123 2.16 0.04 -59.85
N PHE A 124 1.12 0.86 -59.79
CA PHE A 124 0.30 1.17 -60.96
C PHE A 124 0.95 2.28 -61.80
N PRO A 125 0.93 2.16 -63.15
CA PRO A 125 1.64 3.08 -64.03
C PRO A 125 1.01 4.47 -64.15
N ARG A 126 -0.26 4.64 -63.75
CA ARG A 126 -1.01 5.90 -63.83
C ARG A 126 -1.66 6.23 -62.49
N VAL A 127 -0.89 6.89 -61.63
CA VAL A 127 -1.41 7.48 -60.38
C VAL A 127 -1.09 8.97 -60.36
N GLU A 128 -2.11 9.79 -60.21
CA GLU A 128 -2.07 11.26 -60.25
C GLU A 128 -2.51 11.84 -58.90
N SER A 129 -2.16 13.09 -58.61
CA SER A 129 -2.68 13.84 -57.47
C SER A 129 -4.11 14.32 -57.75
N PHE A 130 -4.96 14.43 -56.72
CA PHE A 130 -6.20 15.21 -56.89
C PHE A 130 -5.86 16.67 -57.21
N GLY A 131 -6.71 17.31 -58.01
CA GLY A 131 -6.58 18.70 -58.40
C GLY A 131 -5.96 18.86 -59.77
N ASP A 132 -4.63 19.00 -59.83
CA ASP A 132 -3.90 19.38 -61.03
C ASP A 132 -3.58 18.22 -62.00
N GLY A 133 -3.85 16.98 -61.59
CA GLY A 133 -3.59 15.78 -62.39
C GLY A 133 -2.09 15.48 -62.55
N SER A 134 -1.22 16.12 -61.77
CA SER A 134 0.22 15.82 -61.77
C SER A 134 0.47 14.39 -61.27
N PRO A 135 1.54 13.70 -61.71
CA PRO A 135 1.84 12.35 -61.22
C PRO A 135 2.03 12.33 -59.70
N ALA A 136 1.31 11.44 -59.01
CA ALA A 136 1.49 11.23 -57.58
C ALA A 136 2.90 10.70 -57.33
N LYS A 137 3.64 11.35 -56.43
CA LYS A 137 5.05 11.04 -56.19
C LYS A 137 5.16 9.87 -55.23
N PHE A 138 5.54 8.71 -55.75
CA PHE A 138 5.97 7.56 -54.97
C PHE A 138 7.47 7.42 -55.12
N SER A 139 8.20 7.43 -54.00
CA SER A 139 9.62 7.12 -54.03
C SER A 139 9.83 5.61 -54.13
N GLU A 140 10.73 5.18 -55.01
CA GLU A 140 11.23 3.80 -55.02
C GLU A 140 12.28 3.58 -53.92
N GLN A 141 12.96 4.65 -53.49
CA GLN A 141 13.96 4.63 -52.44
C GLN A 141 13.28 4.69 -51.07
N PRO A 142 13.49 3.68 -50.21
CA PRO A 142 12.91 3.67 -48.88
C PRO A 142 13.64 4.64 -47.95
N LEU A 143 12.89 5.25 -47.05
CA LEU A 143 13.45 5.99 -45.92
C LEU A 143 13.79 5.03 -44.78
N VAL A 144 14.94 5.26 -44.15
CA VAL A 144 15.37 4.59 -42.92
C VAL A 144 15.05 5.51 -41.75
N PRO A 145 14.31 5.04 -40.74
CA PRO A 145 14.08 5.84 -39.53
C PRO A 145 15.38 5.92 -38.72
N LEU A 146 15.72 7.12 -38.28
CA LEU A 146 16.80 7.41 -37.35
C LEU A 146 16.20 7.97 -36.05
N VAL A 147 16.83 7.67 -34.92
CA VAL A 147 16.46 8.21 -33.62
C VAL A 147 17.71 8.75 -32.96
N GLU A 148 17.66 10.02 -32.59
CA GLU A 148 18.73 10.73 -31.88
C GLU A 148 18.40 10.85 -30.39
N LEU A 149 19.36 10.49 -29.54
CA LEU A 149 19.30 10.79 -28.11
C LEU A 149 19.72 12.24 -27.88
N LEU A 150 18.74 13.11 -27.57
CA LEU A 150 19.00 14.52 -27.32
C LEU A 150 19.46 14.76 -25.88
N GLU A 151 18.75 14.18 -24.91
CA GLU A 151 19.02 14.36 -23.49
C GLU A 151 18.84 13.02 -22.75
N GLN A 152 19.75 12.73 -21.83
CA GLN A 152 19.63 11.62 -20.90
C GLN A 152 20.11 12.07 -19.53
N THR A 153 19.22 12.01 -18.55
CA THR A 153 19.53 12.13 -17.12
C THR A 153 19.02 10.87 -16.40
N LYS A 154 19.17 10.83 -15.08
CA LYS A 154 18.68 9.72 -14.25
C LYS A 154 17.15 9.54 -14.26
N SER A 155 16.37 10.57 -14.58
CA SER A 155 14.90 10.52 -14.52
C SER A 155 14.22 11.10 -15.76
N HIS A 156 14.99 11.40 -16.80
CA HIS A 156 14.51 12.01 -18.03
C HIS A 156 15.28 11.51 -19.23
N VAL A 157 14.57 11.10 -20.28
CA VAL A 157 15.14 10.78 -21.59
C VAL A 157 14.36 11.53 -22.65
N LYS A 158 15.08 12.17 -23.58
CA LYS A 158 14.51 12.85 -24.73
C LYS A 158 15.11 12.31 -26.01
N LEU A 159 14.25 11.84 -26.90
CA LEU A 159 14.59 11.30 -28.21
C LEU A 159 13.97 12.18 -29.30
N ALA A 160 14.66 12.27 -30.45
CA ALA A 160 14.12 12.87 -31.67
C ALA A 160 14.18 11.88 -32.83
N ALA A 161 13.09 11.75 -33.57
CA ALA A 161 13.04 10.95 -34.78
C ALA A 161 13.34 11.80 -36.01
N SER A 162 14.03 11.19 -36.97
CA SER A 162 14.17 11.70 -38.33
C SER A 162 14.14 10.54 -39.33
N PHE A 163 14.10 10.86 -40.61
CA PHE A 163 14.20 9.89 -41.68
C PHE A 163 15.42 10.19 -42.52
N GLN A 164 16.08 9.15 -43.02
CA GLN A 164 17.18 9.29 -43.97
C GLN A 164 16.89 8.47 -45.22
N ASP A 165 17.08 9.09 -46.38
CA ASP A 165 17.01 8.39 -47.65
C ASP A 165 18.12 7.34 -47.77
N SER A 166 17.75 6.12 -48.12
CA SER A 166 18.66 4.98 -48.09
C SER A 166 19.78 5.01 -49.15
N GLU A 167 19.69 5.85 -50.19
CA GLU A 167 20.71 5.96 -51.24
C GLU A 167 21.43 7.32 -51.18
N THR A 168 20.68 8.41 -51.10
CA THR A 168 21.23 9.77 -51.13
C THR A 168 21.72 10.25 -49.77
N LEU A 169 21.38 9.52 -48.69
CA LEU A 169 21.66 9.88 -47.28
C LEU A 169 21.07 11.23 -46.86
N LYS A 170 20.16 11.80 -47.67
CA LYS A 170 19.47 13.04 -47.35
C LYS A 170 18.53 12.81 -46.18
N GLU A 171 18.63 13.67 -45.17
CA GLU A 171 17.76 13.64 -44.00
C GLU A 171 16.48 14.44 -44.22
N PHE A 172 15.39 13.92 -43.65
CA PHE A 172 14.07 14.52 -43.62
C PHE A 172 13.60 14.58 -42.17
N PRO A 173 13.06 15.73 -41.71
CA PRO A 173 12.52 15.82 -40.38
C PRO A 173 11.30 14.90 -40.23
N PHE A 174 11.12 14.33 -39.03
CA PHE A 174 9.87 13.65 -38.70
C PHE A 174 8.72 14.65 -38.52
N SER A 175 9.03 15.88 -38.10
CA SER A 175 8.06 16.98 -38.02
C SER A 175 7.40 17.22 -39.38
N GLY A 176 6.07 17.10 -39.42
CA GLY A 176 5.28 17.23 -40.64
C GLY A 176 5.20 15.97 -41.52
N ALA A 177 5.89 14.88 -41.13
CA ALA A 177 5.67 13.58 -41.73
C ALA A 177 4.39 12.93 -41.17
N THR A 178 3.67 12.19 -42.01
CA THR A 178 2.58 11.33 -41.54
C THR A 178 2.92 9.87 -41.79
N VAL A 179 3.04 9.08 -40.73
CA VAL A 179 3.38 7.65 -40.81
C VAL A 179 2.11 6.79 -40.84
N PHE A 180 2.06 5.88 -41.80
CA PHE A 180 1.00 4.89 -42.00
C PHE A 180 1.51 3.50 -41.64
N LEU A 181 1.03 2.97 -40.52
CA LEU A 181 1.36 1.64 -40.03
C LEU A 181 0.58 0.56 -40.80
N GLY A 182 1.24 -0.55 -41.11
CA GLY A 182 0.68 -1.69 -41.82
C GLY A 182 1.74 -2.74 -42.16
N PRO A 183 1.41 -3.77 -42.95
CA PRO A 183 2.36 -4.81 -43.34
C PRO A 183 3.63 -4.28 -44.02
N ARG A 184 3.49 -3.13 -44.71
CA ARG A 184 4.60 -2.28 -45.13
C ARG A 184 4.31 -0.89 -44.59
N VAL A 185 5.24 -0.32 -43.84
CA VAL A 185 5.11 1.03 -43.28
C VAL A 185 5.39 2.04 -44.41
N TRP A 186 4.57 3.08 -44.48
CA TRP A 186 4.74 4.19 -45.43
C TRP A 186 4.75 5.50 -44.66
N ALA A 187 5.44 6.51 -45.18
CA ALA A 187 5.35 7.88 -44.69
C ALA A 187 5.03 8.82 -45.84
N TRP A 188 4.19 9.82 -45.57
CA TRP A 188 4.03 10.98 -46.44
C TRP A 188 4.89 12.11 -45.88
N VAL A 189 5.83 12.59 -46.70
CA VAL A 189 6.83 13.61 -46.33
C VAL A 189 6.92 14.63 -47.45
N GLY A 190 6.62 15.90 -47.15
CA GLY A 190 6.53 16.94 -48.17
C GLY A 190 5.35 16.69 -49.11
N ASP A 191 5.64 16.30 -50.35
CA ASP A 191 4.66 16.02 -51.40
C ASP A 191 4.76 14.59 -51.97
N ALA A 192 5.53 13.70 -51.32
CA ALA A 192 5.77 12.35 -51.79
C ALA A 192 5.51 11.29 -50.72
N PHE A 193 5.12 10.10 -51.18
CA PHE A 193 4.98 8.89 -50.36
C PHE A 193 6.25 8.06 -50.43
N TYR A 194 6.82 7.75 -49.27
CA TYR A 194 8.02 6.95 -49.13
C TYR A 194 7.70 5.63 -48.42
N PRO A 195 8.20 4.49 -48.93
CA PRO A 195 8.21 3.28 -48.13
C PRO A 195 9.22 3.45 -46.98
N ILE A 196 8.85 3.00 -45.78
CA ILE A 196 9.76 2.99 -44.63
C ILE A 196 10.42 1.61 -44.53
N LYS A 197 11.75 1.58 -44.48
CA LYS A 197 12.51 0.35 -44.22
C LYS A 197 12.22 -0.12 -42.81
N SER A 198 11.79 -1.37 -42.66
CA SER A 198 11.56 -1.97 -41.34
C SER A 198 12.89 -2.12 -40.59
N THR A 199 12.95 -1.56 -39.38
CA THR A 199 14.10 -1.61 -38.48
C THR A 199 13.63 -1.91 -37.05
N VAL A 200 14.58 -2.07 -36.13
CA VAL A 200 14.30 -2.24 -34.69
C VAL A 200 13.57 -1.02 -34.09
N LEU A 201 13.71 0.16 -34.70
CA LEU A 201 13.05 1.39 -34.26
C LEU A 201 11.64 1.57 -34.83
N SER A 202 11.24 0.76 -35.82
CA SER A 202 9.92 0.89 -36.46
C SER A 202 8.73 0.85 -35.48
N PRO A 203 8.73 0.03 -34.41
CA PRO A 203 7.65 0.05 -33.42
C PRO A 203 7.54 1.39 -32.67
N MET A 204 8.66 2.07 -32.40
CA MET A 204 8.68 3.32 -31.64
C MET A 204 8.16 4.52 -32.43
N LEU A 205 8.02 4.41 -33.76
CA LEU A 205 7.57 5.53 -34.62
C LEU A 205 6.15 6.02 -34.27
N SER A 206 5.32 5.20 -33.62
CA SER A 206 4.01 5.62 -33.11
C SER A 206 4.06 6.49 -31.86
N ASP A 207 5.16 6.43 -31.12
CA ASP A 207 5.28 7.00 -29.79
C ASP A 207 5.83 8.44 -29.83
N PHE A 208 6.43 8.83 -30.96
CA PHE A 208 6.84 10.20 -31.21
C PHE A 208 5.64 11.12 -31.45
N ASN A 209 5.71 12.31 -30.88
CA ASN A 209 4.70 13.36 -31.09
C ASN A 209 4.80 13.98 -32.51
N ALA A 210 3.94 14.96 -32.79
CA ALA A 210 3.90 15.64 -34.10
C ALA A 210 5.20 16.36 -34.48
N ASP A 211 5.99 16.78 -33.49
CA ASP A 211 7.31 17.41 -33.69
C ASP A 211 8.44 16.37 -33.82
N GLY A 212 8.10 15.08 -33.76
CA GLY A 212 9.06 13.98 -33.81
C GLY A 212 9.85 13.79 -32.53
N GLN A 213 9.32 14.20 -31.38
CA GLN A 213 9.95 14.04 -30.07
C GLN A 213 9.25 12.98 -29.21
N LEU A 214 10.04 12.21 -28.47
CA LEU A 214 9.58 11.29 -27.44
C LEU A 214 10.29 11.64 -26.14
N VAL A 215 9.51 11.90 -25.10
CA VAL A 215 10.00 12.26 -23.76
C VAL A 215 9.53 11.21 -22.78
N LEU A 216 10.48 10.58 -22.09
CA LEU A 216 10.25 9.59 -21.04
C LEU A 216 10.68 10.17 -19.69
N THR A 217 9.94 9.88 -18.63
CA THR A 217 10.25 10.35 -17.27
C THR A 217 10.05 9.25 -16.23
N GLY A 218 10.73 9.37 -15.08
CA GLY A 218 10.57 8.44 -13.95
C GLY A 218 10.87 6.98 -14.33
N ASP A 219 9.92 6.08 -14.07
CA ASP A 219 10.03 4.64 -14.37
C ASP A 219 10.24 4.37 -15.87
N GLU A 220 9.50 5.06 -16.75
CA GLU A 220 9.63 4.86 -18.21
C GLU A 220 11.04 5.23 -18.70
N ALA A 221 11.62 6.29 -18.13
CA ALA A 221 13.00 6.68 -18.41
C ALA A 221 13.98 5.63 -17.88
N ALA A 222 13.78 5.14 -16.66
CA ALA A 222 14.65 4.13 -16.06
C ALA A 222 14.65 2.81 -16.83
N ASP A 223 13.46 2.30 -17.18
CA ASP A 223 13.25 1.11 -17.99
C ASP A 223 13.88 1.27 -19.38
N PHE A 224 13.69 2.44 -20.01
CA PHE A 224 14.31 2.72 -21.28
C PHE A 224 15.85 2.72 -21.21
N ILE A 225 16.44 3.39 -20.21
CA ILE A 225 17.90 3.47 -20.04
C ILE A 225 18.49 2.07 -19.79
N GLN A 226 17.76 1.20 -19.10
CA GLN A 226 18.21 -0.14 -18.74
C GLN A 226 18.02 -1.15 -19.85
N ASP A 227 16.79 -1.32 -20.33
CA ASP A 227 16.43 -2.46 -21.16
C ASP A 227 16.60 -2.14 -22.64
N TYR A 228 16.34 -0.90 -23.05
CA TYR A 228 16.24 -0.52 -24.46
C TYR A 228 17.48 0.20 -24.96
N LEU A 229 17.96 1.22 -24.25
CA LEU A 229 19.06 2.07 -24.67
C LEU A 229 20.35 1.28 -24.97
N PRO A 230 20.80 0.29 -24.18
CA PRO A 230 22.01 -0.48 -24.48
C PRO A 230 21.88 -1.32 -25.75
N GLN A 231 20.66 -1.78 -26.07
CA GLN A 231 20.37 -2.54 -27.28
C GLN A 231 20.29 -1.61 -28.51
N LEU A 232 19.64 -0.46 -28.35
CA LEU A 232 19.46 0.54 -29.41
C LEU A 232 20.76 1.26 -29.74
N ALA A 233 21.59 1.58 -28.75
CA ALA A 233 22.89 2.22 -28.93
C ALA A 233 23.87 1.41 -29.80
N ARG A 234 23.64 0.10 -29.95
CA ARG A 234 24.42 -0.77 -30.86
C ARG A 234 23.91 -0.75 -32.30
N LYS A 235 22.79 -0.09 -32.58
CA LYS A 235 22.17 0.00 -33.91
C LYS A 235 22.64 1.27 -34.60
N PRO A 236 22.97 1.22 -35.91
CA PRO A 236 23.43 2.39 -36.65
C PRO A 236 22.33 3.46 -36.83
N GLN A 237 21.06 3.09 -36.60
CA GLN A 237 19.94 4.03 -36.65
C GLN A 237 19.77 4.84 -35.36
N MET A 238 20.50 4.49 -34.29
CA MET A 238 20.50 5.24 -33.04
C MET A 238 21.68 6.22 -33.05
N ILE A 239 21.40 7.51 -33.11
CA ILE A 239 22.39 8.56 -33.06
C ILE A 239 22.60 8.94 -31.59
N LEU A 240 23.84 8.86 -31.14
CA LEU A 240 24.23 9.20 -29.77
C LEU A 240 25.05 10.49 -29.77
N PRO A 241 24.96 11.34 -28.73
CA PRO A 241 25.79 12.51 -28.58
C PRO A 241 27.28 12.18 -28.64
N GLN A 242 28.10 13.12 -29.12
CA GLN A 242 29.55 12.93 -29.13
C GLN A 242 30.08 12.71 -27.70
N GLY A 243 30.91 11.67 -27.53
CA GLY A 243 31.46 11.30 -26.23
C GLY A 243 30.46 10.62 -25.28
N PHE A 244 29.28 10.24 -25.77
CA PHE A 244 28.31 9.51 -24.96
C PHE A 244 28.83 8.12 -24.57
N HIS A 245 28.78 7.82 -23.28
CA HIS A 245 29.07 6.51 -22.72
C HIS A 245 27.78 5.93 -22.14
N LEU A 246 27.48 4.68 -22.49
CA LEU A 246 26.34 3.99 -21.90
C LEU A 246 26.54 3.89 -20.39
N PRO A 247 25.54 4.31 -19.58
CA PRO A 247 25.61 4.16 -18.14
C PRO A 247 25.60 2.68 -17.78
N GLU A 248 26.48 2.29 -16.86
CA GLU A 248 26.40 0.99 -16.21
C GLU A 248 25.33 1.07 -15.12
N ILE A 249 24.36 0.15 -15.15
CA ILE A 249 23.28 0.11 -14.17
C ILE A 249 23.56 -1.03 -13.19
N LEU A 250 23.58 -0.67 -11.91
CA LEU A 250 23.71 -1.61 -10.81
C LEU A 250 22.33 -1.90 -10.23
N GLU A 251 21.96 -3.18 -10.22
CA GLU A 251 20.79 -3.69 -9.52
C GLU A 251 21.26 -4.51 -8.31
N THR A 252 21.06 -3.95 -7.13
CA THR A 252 21.34 -4.62 -5.86
C THR A 252 20.10 -4.62 -5.00
N GLN A 253 19.99 -5.62 -4.13
CA GLN A 253 18.97 -5.58 -3.09
C GLN A 253 19.20 -4.37 -2.19
N ALA A 254 18.09 -3.73 -1.81
CA ALA A 254 18.09 -2.60 -0.91
C ALA A 254 18.08 -3.09 0.53
N GLU A 255 18.91 -2.50 1.38
CA GLU A 255 18.92 -2.74 2.82
C GLU A 255 18.72 -1.42 3.55
N ALA A 256 17.80 -1.37 4.51
CA ALA A 256 17.58 -0.18 5.32
C ALA A 256 18.59 -0.13 6.47
N VAL A 257 19.22 1.03 6.62
CA VAL A 257 20.17 1.35 7.69
C VAL A 257 19.56 2.43 8.57
N TYR A 258 19.58 2.21 9.87
CA TYR A 258 18.92 3.07 10.86
C TYR A 258 19.94 3.66 11.82
N SER A 259 19.76 4.93 12.18
CA SER A 259 20.47 5.56 13.29
C SER A 259 19.45 6.29 14.16
N VAL A 260 19.46 6.00 15.46
CA VAL A 260 18.56 6.64 16.43
C VAL A 260 19.34 7.59 17.34
N ARG A 261 18.79 8.77 17.58
CA ARG A 261 19.35 9.79 18.49
C ARG A 261 18.23 10.53 19.19
N GLU A 262 18.56 11.31 20.22
CA GLU A 262 17.61 12.18 20.92
C GLU A 262 18.03 13.65 20.84
N ASP A 263 17.04 14.53 20.67
CA ASP A 263 17.17 15.98 20.83
C ASP A 263 16.45 16.38 22.11
N THR A 264 17.21 16.41 23.21
CA THR A 264 16.70 16.71 24.55
C THR A 264 16.20 18.16 24.68
N ALA A 265 16.72 19.09 23.87
CA ALA A 265 16.28 20.48 23.90
C ALA A 265 14.88 20.64 23.28
N ARG A 266 14.53 19.79 22.31
CA ARG A 266 13.22 19.80 21.64
C ARG A 266 12.27 18.70 22.10
N ASP A 267 12.71 17.84 23.03
CA ASP A 267 11.97 16.65 23.47
C ASP A 267 11.55 15.76 22.29
N LYS A 268 12.51 15.48 21.39
CA LYS A 268 12.29 14.68 20.18
C LYS A 268 13.21 13.47 20.10
N LEU A 269 12.66 12.35 19.68
CA LEU A 269 13.41 11.20 19.19
C LEU A 269 13.61 11.35 17.69
N ILE A 270 14.85 11.19 17.25
CA ILE A 270 15.27 11.30 15.86
C ILE A 270 15.62 9.91 15.35
N LEU A 271 14.98 9.50 14.26
CA LEU A 271 15.32 8.33 13.47
C LEU A 271 15.87 8.80 12.12
N GLU A 272 17.13 8.52 11.85
CA GLU A 272 17.74 8.69 10.53
C GLU A 272 17.64 7.37 9.79
N ILE A 273 17.07 7.40 8.58
CA ILE A 273 16.90 6.23 7.71
C ILE A 273 17.67 6.49 6.42
N LEU A 274 18.47 5.51 6.03
CA LEU A 274 19.18 5.44 4.74
C LEU A 274 18.89 4.09 4.08
N PHE A 275 18.89 4.05 2.76
CA PHE A 275 18.82 2.80 2.00
C PHE A 275 20.16 2.53 1.36
N ALA A 276 20.77 1.40 1.71
CA ALA A 276 22.00 0.90 1.12
C ALA A 276 21.67 0.04 -0.11
N TYR A 277 22.29 0.38 -1.24
CA TYR A 277 22.28 -0.36 -2.48
C TYR A 277 23.73 -0.75 -2.79
N GLY A 278 24.15 -1.90 -2.27
CA GLY A 278 25.57 -2.27 -2.23
C GLY A 278 26.36 -1.31 -1.34
N GLU A 279 27.41 -0.68 -1.87
CA GLU A 279 28.25 0.27 -1.12
C GLU A 279 27.67 1.70 -1.08
N HIS A 280 26.56 1.94 -1.79
CA HIS A 280 25.98 3.27 -1.94
C HIS A 280 24.78 3.46 -1.03
N ARG A 281 24.87 4.44 -0.12
CA ARG A 281 23.76 4.82 0.75
C ARG A 281 23.03 6.03 0.18
N VAL A 282 21.72 5.94 0.03
CA VAL A 282 20.87 7.01 -0.48
C VAL A 282 19.80 7.39 0.54
N PRO A 283 19.42 8.67 0.65
CA PRO A 283 18.28 9.08 1.45
C PRO A 283 16.99 8.51 0.85
N PRO A 284 15.95 8.22 1.66
CA PRO A 284 14.61 7.87 1.20
C PRO A 284 14.13 8.74 0.03
N HIS A 285 13.46 8.15 -0.96
CA HIS A 285 12.93 8.91 -2.10
C HIS A 285 11.98 10.03 -1.65
N GLU A 286 12.05 11.18 -2.31
CA GLU A 286 11.07 12.28 -2.11
C GLU A 286 9.98 12.26 -3.19
N GLN A 287 10.34 11.82 -4.40
CA GLN A 287 9.45 11.74 -5.55
C GLN A 287 9.55 10.36 -6.18
N GLU A 288 8.43 9.85 -6.70
CA GLU A 288 8.39 8.56 -7.41
C GLU A 288 9.22 8.55 -8.69
N SER A 289 9.61 9.72 -9.20
CA SER A 289 10.48 9.86 -10.37
C SER A 289 11.96 9.58 -10.10
N GLU A 290 12.37 9.40 -8.84
CA GLU A 290 13.78 9.22 -8.43
C GLU A 290 14.30 7.78 -8.58
N VAL A 291 13.86 7.05 -9.61
CA VAL A 291 14.10 5.61 -9.77
C VAL A 291 15.59 5.26 -9.94
N LEU A 292 16.40 6.16 -10.51
CA LEU A 292 17.84 5.99 -10.67
C LEU A 292 18.62 7.04 -9.86
N VAL A 293 19.73 6.64 -9.26
CA VAL A 293 20.67 7.53 -8.55
C VAL A 293 22.07 7.37 -9.13
N GLU A 294 22.77 8.49 -9.33
CA GLU A 294 24.19 8.47 -9.74
C GLU A 294 25.07 8.03 -8.58
N ALA A 295 25.96 7.08 -8.85
CA ALA A 295 27.02 6.66 -7.96
C ALA A 295 28.34 6.55 -8.73
N GLU A 296 29.44 6.36 -8.00
CA GLU A 296 30.77 6.21 -8.59
C GLU A 296 31.40 4.91 -8.11
N LYS A 297 31.89 4.11 -9.05
CA LYS A 297 32.61 2.87 -8.78
C LYS A 297 33.89 2.83 -9.61
N GLU A 298 35.03 2.72 -8.95
CA GLU A 298 36.36 2.68 -9.58
C GLU A 298 36.63 3.87 -10.55
N GLY A 299 36.14 5.07 -10.23
CA GLY A 299 36.32 6.26 -11.07
C GLY A 299 35.35 6.36 -12.26
N LYS A 300 34.37 5.46 -12.36
CA LYS A 300 33.32 5.48 -13.39
C LYS A 300 31.97 5.81 -12.77
N LYS A 301 31.20 6.66 -13.46
CA LYS A 301 29.81 6.93 -13.11
C LYS A 301 28.94 5.72 -13.43
N ILE A 302 28.19 5.26 -12.44
CA ILE A 302 27.18 4.21 -12.56
C ILE A 302 25.81 4.75 -12.12
N LEU A 303 24.73 4.12 -12.56
CA LEU A 303 23.38 4.40 -12.09
C LEU A 303 22.90 3.25 -11.23
N VAL A 304 22.39 3.54 -10.05
CA VAL A 304 21.80 2.55 -9.14
C VAL A 304 20.30 2.59 -9.29
N ARG A 305 19.68 1.45 -9.62
CA ARG A 305 18.22 1.34 -9.66
C ARG A 305 17.65 1.11 -8.28
N ARG A 306 16.79 2.03 -7.84
CA ARG A 306 16.13 2.00 -6.54
C ARG A 306 14.94 1.06 -6.56
N ASN A 307 14.67 0.43 -5.41
CA ASN A 307 13.44 -0.29 -5.15
C ASN A 307 12.49 0.60 -4.35
N LEU A 308 11.78 1.49 -5.04
CA LEU A 308 10.88 2.46 -4.41
C LEU A 308 9.74 1.79 -3.62
N ALA A 309 9.28 0.62 -4.07
CA ALA A 309 8.27 -0.16 -3.36
C ALA A 309 8.77 -0.60 -1.98
N TYR A 310 9.96 -1.20 -1.92
CA TYR A 310 10.59 -1.60 -0.67
C TYR A 310 10.84 -0.40 0.25
N GLU A 311 11.34 0.72 -0.29
CA GLU A 311 11.56 1.93 0.49
C GLU A 311 10.24 2.44 1.11
N ARG A 312 9.16 2.47 0.32
CA ARG A 312 7.84 2.93 0.79
C ARG A 312 7.28 2.01 1.88
N GLU A 313 7.36 0.70 1.67
CA GLU A 313 6.92 -0.31 2.64
C GLU A 313 7.73 -0.23 3.94
N THR A 314 9.03 0.06 3.85
CA THR A 314 9.90 0.23 5.01
C THR A 314 9.55 1.49 5.81
N LEU A 315 9.20 2.59 5.13
CA LEU A 315 8.91 3.87 5.79
C LEU A 315 7.51 3.92 6.41
N ALA A 316 6.53 3.24 5.79
CA ALA A 316 5.12 3.34 6.18
C ALA A 316 4.86 3.07 7.67
N PRO A 317 5.42 2.01 8.31
CA PRO A 317 5.21 1.75 9.74
C PRO A 317 5.68 2.90 10.65
N PHE A 318 6.80 3.55 10.32
CA PHE A 318 7.32 4.67 11.13
C PHE A 318 6.43 5.91 11.01
N LEU A 319 5.94 6.20 9.80
CA LEU A 319 5.00 7.29 9.57
C LEU A 319 3.66 7.05 10.29
N GLU A 320 3.15 5.82 10.29
CA GLU A 320 1.95 5.41 11.03
C GLU A 320 2.13 5.52 12.55
N GLN A 321 3.33 5.21 13.05
CA GLN A 321 3.71 5.44 14.46
C GLN A 321 3.90 6.92 14.81
N GLY A 322 3.74 7.81 13.83
CA GLY A 322 3.70 9.25 14.01
C GLY A 322 5.05 9.96 13.92
N PHE A 323 6.06 9.31 13.33
CA PHE A 323 7.25 10.02 12.85
C PHE A 323 6.89 10.98 11.72
N GLN A 324 7.52 12.15 11.73
CA GLN A 324 7.40 13.17 10.69
C GLN A 324 8.74 13.35 10.00
N ARG A 325 8.76 13.38 8.67
CA ARG A 325 9.97 13.62 7.90
C ARG A 325 10.41 15.08 8.03
N VAL A 326 11.62 15.31 8.50
CA VAL A 326 12.26 16.62 8.68
C VAL A 326 13.58 16.63 7.91
N GLY A 327 13.48 16.57 6.57
CA GLY A 327 14.62 16.54 5.66
C GLY A 327 14.77 15.19 4.92
N PRO A 328 15.92 14.97 4.25
CA PRO A 328 16.06 13.85 3.33
C PRO A 328 16.12 12.49 4.05
N THR A 329 16.81 12.41 5.19
CA THR A 329 17.03 11.16 5.95
C THR A 329 16.35 11.14 7.31
N ARG A 330 15.98 12.32 7.83
CA ARG A 330 15.65 12.53 9.24
C ARG A 330 14.14 12.47 9.46
N PHE A 331 13.74 11.68 10.44
CA PHE A 331 12.38 11.52 10.90
C PHE A 331 12.31 11.80 12.40
N GLU A 332 11.31 12.56 12.83
CA GLU A 332 11.17 12.98 14.22
C GLU A 332 9.84 12.57 14.82
N THR A 333 9.85 12.12 16.06
CA THR A 333 8.66 11.91 16.89
C THR A 333 8.93 12.39 18.31
N GLY A 334 7.92 12.50 19.16
CA GLY A 334 8.08 12.94 20.55
C GLY A 334 6.97 12.42 21.45
N GLU A 335 7.03 12.82 22.72
CA GLU A 335 6.04 12.44 23.75
C GLU A 335 5.84 10.91 23.84
N ASP A 336 4.62 10.48 24.13
CA ASP A 336 4.22 9.07 24.26
C ASP A 336 4.53 8.24 23.00
N LYS A 337 4.58 8.85 21.80
CA LYS A 337 4.90 8.13 20.54
C LYS A 337 6.36 7.74 20.45
N ALA A 338 7.27 8.59 20.95
CA ALA A 338 8.69 8.24 21.04
C ALA A 338 8.90 7.06 21.99
N LEU A 339 8.21 7.07 23.14
CA LEU A 339 8.27 6.00 24.12
C LEU A 339 7.65 4.69 23.62
N ASP A 340 6.56 4.77 22.85
CA ASP A 340 6.00 3.60 22.15
C ASP A 340 7.00 2.98 21.18
N PHE A 341 7.67 3.81 20.38
CA PHE A 341 8.68 3.32 19.46
C PHE A 341 9.84 2.64 20.20
N VAL A 342 10.37 3.26 21.25
CA VAL A 342 11.46 2.69 22.07
C VAL A 342 11.03 1.39 22.76
N SER A 343 9.78 1.28 23.22
CA SER A 343 9.28 0.08 23.92
C SER A 343 8.97 -1.08 22.98
N GLN A 344 8.40 -0.81 21.81
CA GLN A 344 7.76 -1.85 20.99
C GLN A 344 8.49 -2.11 19.66
N THR A 345 9.03 -1.07 19.04
CA THR A 345 9.59 -1.12 17.69
C THR A 345 11.10 -1.25 17.72
N LEU A 346 11.78 -0.44 18.52
CA LEU A 346 13.24 -0.41 18.62
C LEU A 346 13.86 -1.78 18.95
N PRO A 347 13.31 -2.60 19.88
CA PRO A 347 13.87 -3.92 20.17
C PRO A 347 13.75 -4.92 19.01
N LYS A 348 12.70 -4.79 18.18
CA LYS A 348 12.52 -5.62 16.98
C LYS A 348 13.45 -5.15 15.86
N LEU A 349 13.54 -3.84 15.66
CA LEU A 349 14.40 -3.22 14.66
C LEU A 349 15.86 -3.63 14.87
N LYS A 350 16.33 -3.67 16.12
CA LYS A 350 17.66 -4.15 16.50
C LYS A 350 17.96 -5.59 16.09
N GLN A 351 16.94 -6.45 16.04
CA GLN A 351 17.09 -7.87 15.68
C GLN A 351 17.07 -8.08 14.17
N GLU A 352 16.37 -7.21 13.45
CA GLU A 352 16.05 -7.39 12.02
C GLU A 352 16.91 -6.52 11.10
N ALA A 353 17.54 -5.45 11.61
CA ALA A 353 18.27 -4.48 10.80
C ALA A 353 19.52 -3.90 11.50
N ASP A 354 20.37 -3.24 10.70
CA ASP A 354 21.54 -2.50 11.19
C ASP A 354 21.08 -1.17 11.82
N LEU A 355 21.28 -1.05 13.13
CA LEU A 355 20.82 0.07 13.97
C LEU A 355 21.99 0.63 14.78
N GLU A 356 22.29 1.90 14.57
CA GLU A 356 23.31 2.66 15.29
C GLU A 356 22.68 3.66 16.30
N GLY A 357 23.42 4.04 17.34
CA GLY A 357 23.06 5.14 18.25
C GLY A 357 22.11 4.82 19.41
N GLU A 358 21.56 3.61 19.50
CA GLU A 358 20.67 3.20 20.59
C GLU A 358 21.31 3.37 21.98
N GLU A 359 22.60 3.03 22.10
CA GLU A 359 23.34 3.09 23.37
C GLU A 359 23.47 4.52 23.93
N GLU A 360 23.28 5.53 23.09
CA GLU A 360 23.36 6.95 23.45
C GLU A 360 22.03 7.49 24.00
N LEU A 361 20.92 6.75 23.91
CA LEU A 361 19.62 7.18 24.40
C LEU A 361 19.58 7.20 25.93
N GLN A 362 19.39 8.39 26.51
CA GLN A 362 19.28 8.60 27.96
C GLN A 362 17.91 9.15 28.35
N HIS A 363 17.39 10.09 27.59
CA HIS A 363 16.12 10.79 27.86
C HIS A 363 14.91 9.90 27.60
N PHE A 364 14.82 9.23 26.45
CA PHE A 364 13.71 8.32 26.12
C PHE A 364 13.88 6.89 26.65
N LYS A 365 14.73 6.71 27.67
CA LYS A 365 15.01 5.39 28.24
C LYS A 365 13.84 4.89 29.07
N LEU A 366 13.44 3.64 28.83
CA LEU A 366 12.43 2.97 29.64
C LEU A 366 13.05 2.40 30.92
N PHE A 367 12.36 2.64 32.02
CA PHE A 367 12.74 2.25 33.36
C PHE A 367 11.62 1.44 33.98
N GLY A 368 11.73 0.11 33.86
CA GLY A 368 10.82 -0.85 34.46
C GLY A 368 9.35 -0.72 34.04
N ASP A 369 8.55 -1.65 34.53
CA ASP A 369 7.09 -1.56 34.53
C ASP A 369 6.61 -1.22 35.94
N LEU A 370 5.35 -0.77 36.06
CA LEU A 370 4.69 -0.72 37.37
C LEU A 370 4.77 -2.09 38.04
N GLY A 371 5.53 -2.16 39.12
CA GLY A 371 5.69 -3.36 39.94
C GLY A 371 4.49 -3.58 40.85
N ALA A 372 4.64 -4.49 41.81
CA ALA A 372 3.56 -4.87 42.70
C ALA A 372 2.98 -3.66 43.45
N LEU A 373 1.65 -3.59 43.54
CA LEU A 373 0.97 -2.62 44.41
C LEU A 373 1.48 -2.79 45.84
N GLN A 374 2.00 -1.71 46.41
CA GLN A 374 2.35 -1.63 47.81
C GLN A 374 1.28 -0.86 48.57
N LEU A 375 0.78 -1.47 49.63
CA LEU A 375 -0.10 -0.79 50.56
C LEU A 375 0.72 -0.30 51.75
N LYS A 376 0.67 1.00 52.04
CA LYS A 376 1.25 1.55 53.26
C LYS A 376 0.15 2.04 54.17
N ALA A 377 -0.08 1.33 55.27
CA ALA A 377 -1.06 1.73 56.25
C ALA A 377 -0.56 2.90 57.10
N LYS A 378 -1.41 3.91 57.30
CA LYS A 378 -1.29 4.88 58.40
C LYS A 378 -2.57 4.79 59.23
N ALA A 379 -2.52 4.03 60.31
CA ALA A 379 -3.62 3.98 61.26
C ALA A 379 -3.69 5.32 62.02
N ALA A 380 -4.64 6.17 61.64
CA ALA A 380 -4.99 7.35 62.43
C ALA A 380 -5.89 6.93 63.60
N PRO A 381 -5.62 7.37 64.85
CA PRO A 381 -6.53 7.15 65.97
C PRO A 381 -7.75 8.08 65.82
N GLY A 382 -8.73 7.66 65.01
CA GLY A 382 -9.87 8.50 64.62
C GLY A 382 -11.24 7.80 64.59
N GLY A 383 -11.33 6.55 65.02
CA GLY A 383 -12.60 5.82 65.12
C GLY A 383 -12.39 4.31 65.10
N ILE A 384 -13.34 3.57 65.68
CA ILE A 384 -13.10 2.25 66.27
C ILE A 384 -13.13 1.10 65.26
N ASP A 385 -13.58 1.31 64.01
CA ASP A 385 -13.90 0.21 63.09
C ASP A 385 -13.24 0.29 61.70
N TRP A 386 -12.39 1.29 61.42
CA TRP A 386 -11.80 1.51 60.09
C TRP A 386 -10.30 1.83 60.10
N LEU A 387 -9.61 1.40 59.04
CA LEU A 387 -8.20 1.64 58.75
C LEU A 387 -8.06 2.61 57.58
N GLU A 388 -7.14 3.56 57.70
CA GLU A 388 -6.71 4.43 56.59
C GLU A 388 -5.37 3.94 56.04
N MET A 389 -5.27 3.81 54.72
CA MET A 389 -4.05 3.34 54.04
C MET A 389 -3.72 4.23 52.84
N ASP A 390 -2.44 4.59 52.71
CA ASP A 390 -1.87 5.22 51.52
C ASP A 390 -1.59 4.13 50.48
N LEU A 391 -2.11 4.33 49.26
CA LEU A 391 -1.90 3.42 48.12
C LEU A 391 -0.74 3.91 47.26
N GLY A 392 0.17 3.00 46.90
CA GLY A 392 1.28 3.31 46.00
C GLY A 392 1.75 2.09 45.22
N PHE A 393 2.38 2.33 44.09
CA PHE A 393 3.04 1.31 43.30
C PHE A 393 4.54 1.38 43.52
N GLU A 394 5.21 0.24 43.39
CA GLU A 394 6.67 0.19 43.41
C GLU A 394 7.22 0.03 41.99
N ILE A 395 8.24 0.82 41.64
CA ILE A 395 8.97 0.70 40.36
C ILE A 395 10.46 0.65 40.70
N ASP A 396 11.05 -0.55 40.67
CA ASP A 396 12.47 -0.80 41.01
C ASP A 396 12.92 -0.06 42.29
N GLY A 397 12.15 -0.25 43.37
CA GLY A 397 12.39 0.34 44.69
C GLY A 397 11.96 1.80 44.86
N LEU A 398 11.40 2.44 43.83
CA LEU A 398 10.79 3.77 43.93
C LEU A 398 9.28 3.65 44.17
N GLU A 399 8.78 4.42 45.13
CA GLU A 399 7.35 4.48 45.43
C GLU A 399 6.67 5.58 44.60
N VAL A 400 5.58 5.21 43.92
CA VAL A 400 4.74 6.10 43.13
C VAL A 400 3.33 6.10 43.71
N PRO A 401 2.80 7.26 44.17
CA PRO A 401 1.45 7.33 44.72
C PRO A 401 0.37 6.90 43.71
N TYR A 402 -0.66 6.19 44.18
CA TYR A 402 -1.78 5.73 43.36
C TYR A 402 -2.49 6.89 42.64
N GLU A 403 -2.69 8.02 43.33
CA GLU A 403 -3.33 9.22 42.78
C GLU A 403 -2.60 9.78 41.54
N VAL A 404 -1.27 9.66 41.49
CA VAL A 404 -0.45 10.11 40.37
C VAL A 404 -0.69 9.20 39.17
N VAL A 405 -0.66 7.88 39.39
CA VAL A 405 -0.92 6.87 38.34
C VAL A 405 -2.35 7.00 37.80
N GLN A 406 -3.33 7.16 38.69
CA GLN A 406 -4.73 7.38 38.35
C GLN A 406 -4.92 8.64 37.50
N THR A 407 -4.30 9.75 37.90
CA THR A 407 -4.38 11.03 37.17
C THR A 407 -3.76 10.91 35.78
N LEU A 408 -2.60 10.28 35.64
CA LEU A 408 -1.92 10.10 34.36
C LEU A 408 -2.76 9.23 33.41
N ILE A 409 -3.29 8.11 33.88
CA ILE A 409 -4.14 7.24 33.07
C ILE A 409 -5.45 7.96 32.68
N ALA A 410 -6.04 8.75 33.58
CA ALA A 410 -7.22 9.57 33.26
C ALA A 410 -6.93 10.64 32.19
N GLN A 411 -5.70 11.14 32.13
CA GLN A 411 -5.22 12.05 31.07
C GLN A 411 -4.84 11.31 29.77
N GLY A 412 -4.97 9.98 29.72
CA GLY A 412 -4.59 9.15 28.57
C GLY A 412 -3.08 8.94 28.43
N LYS A 413 -2.28 9.29 29.45
CA LYS A 413 -0.83 9.07 29.47
C LYS A 413 -0.54 7.60 29.70
N ARG A 414 0.47 7.10 28.99
CA ARG A 414 0.94 5.69 29.09
C ARG A 414 2.31 5.55 29.73
N TYR A 415 2.93 6.66 30.12
CA TYR A 415 4.25 6.69 30.70
C TYR A 415 4.34 7.69 31.85
N LEU A 416 5.09 7.33 32.89
CA LEU A 416 5.44 8.16 34.03
C LEU A 416 6.93 8.51 33.95
N HIS A 417 7.26 9.80 33.97
CA HIS A 417 8.65 10.23 34.04
C HIS A 417 9.18 10.13 35.48
N ILE A 418 10.30 9.43 35.65
CA ILE A 418 11.03 9.26 36.89
C ILE A 418 12.34 10.05 36.80
N PRO A 419 12.47 11.16 37.56
CA PRO A 419 13.66 12.00 37.51
C PRO A 419 14.96 11.21 37.69
N GLY A 420 15.87 11.33 36.72
CA GLY A 420 17.19 10.69 36.73
C GLY A 420 17.20 9.20 36.39
N LYS A 421 16.05 8.58 36.09
CA LYS A 421 15.97 7.16 35.71
C LYS A 421 15.31 6.91 34.34
N GLY A 422 14.45 7.80 33.87
CA GLY A 422 13.76 7.67 32.58
C GLY A 422 12.25 7.54 32.73
N PHE A 423 11.60 6.72 31.90
CA PHE A 423 10.15 6.58 31.86
C PHE A 423 9.69 5.18 32.26
N ALA A 424 8.76 5.06 33.20
CA ALA A 424 8.11 3.80 33.51
C ALA A 424 6.79 3.67 32.75
N ARG A 425 6.47 2.48 32.25
CA ARG A 425 5.21 2.22 31.55
C ARG A 425 4.07 2.08 32.57
N ILE A 426 2.95 2.72 32.26
CA ILE A 426 1.70 2.62 33.03
C ILE A 426 0.58 2.11 32.14
N GLN A 427 -0.14 1.08 32.61
CA GLN A 427 -1.22 0.46 31.84
C GLN A 427 -2.55 0.57 32.59
N LYS A 428 -3.65 0.65 31.84
CA LYS A 428 -4.99 0.75 32.45
C LYS A 428 -5.33 -0.52 33.23
N GLU A 429 -4.84 -1.66 32.75
CA GLU A 429 -4.97 -2.96 33.38
C GLU A 429 -4.32 -2.98 34.77
N ASP A 430 -3.29 -2.15 35.00
CA ASP A 430 -2.65 -2.05 36.32
C ASP A 430 -3.62 -1.43 37.33
N LEU A 431 -4.36 -0.38 36.95
CA LEU A 431 -5.41 0.20 37.80
C LEU A 431 -6.61 -0.73 37.97
N GLN A 432 -7.05 -1.41 36.91
CA GLN A 432 -8.19 -2.33 36.99
C GLN A 432 -7.95 -3.45 38.01
N LYS A 433 -6.74 -4.03 38.01
CA LYS A 433 -6.35 -5.04 39.01
C LYS A 433 -6.40 -4.50 40.45
N VAL A 434 -6.13 -3.20 40.63
CA VAL A 434 -6.27 -2.55 41.94
C VAL A 434 -7.74 -2.35 42.28
N GLU A 435 -8.52 -1.77 41.38
CA GLU A 435 -9.95 -1.50 41.57
C GLU A 435 -10.73 -2.80 41.89
N GLU A 436 -10.44 -3.90 41.19
CA GLU A 436 -11.02 -5.22 41.45
C GLU A 436 -10.71 -5.70 42.88
N LYS A 437 -9.43 -5.63 43.28
CA LYS A 437 -9.01 -6.01 44.64
C LYS A 437 -9.64 -5.12 45.70
N LEU A 438 -9.78 -3.81 45.46
CA LEU A 438 -10.39 -2.88 46.40
C LEU A 438 -11.90 -3.12 46.55
N ALA A 439 -12.57 -3.48 45.44
CA ALA A 439 -13.99 -3.85 45.46
C ALA A 439 -14.24 -5.13 46.27
N GLU A 440 -13.37 -6.14 46.17
CA GLU A 440 -13.44 -7.36 47.01
C GLU A 440 -13.34 -7.05 48.51
N LEU A 441 -12.60 -6.01 48.86
CA LEU A 441 -12.35 -5.63 50.25
C LEU A 441 -13.40 -4.65 50.80
N GLU A 442 -14.43 -4.31 50.01
CA GLU A 442 -15.40 -3.25 50.33
C GLU A 442 -14.71 -1.95 50.76
N GLY A 443 -13.58 -1.65 50.12
CA GLY A 443 -12.77 -0.48 50.44
C GLY A 443 -13.27 0.78 49.75
N GLU A 444 -13.31 1.89 50.50
CA GLU A 444 -13.65 3.20 49.95
C GLU A 444 -12.37 4.03 49.81
N ILE A 445 -12.08 4.52 48.61
CA ILE A 445 -10.99 5.50 48.41
C ILE A 445 -11.58 6.90 48.49
N ASP A 446 -11.01 7.75 49.35
CA ASP A 446 -11.40 9.16 49.43
C ASP A 446 -10.77 10.00 48.29
N ALA A 447 -11.19 11.26 48.19
CA ALA A 447 -10.69 12.20 47.18
C ALA A 447 -9.17 12.50 47.27
N THR A 448 -8.51 12.08 48.35
CA THR A 448 -7.06 12.23 48.59
C THR A 448 -6.28 10.93 48.35
N GLY A 449 -6.93 9.92 47.76
CA GLY A 449 -6.29 8.63 47.45
C GLY A 449 -6.09 7.74 48.67
N ARG A 450 -6.70 8.06 49.81
CA ARG A 450 -6.63 7.21 51.02
C ARG A 450 -7.71 6.16 50.97
N LEU A 451 -7.29 4.92 51.13
CA LEU A 451 -8.18 3.78 51.25
C LEU A 451 -8.67 3.64 52.68
N ARG A 452 -9.98 3.62 52.85
CA ARG A 452 -10.69 3.28 54.09
C ARG A 452 -11.19 1.85 54.01
N LEU A 453 -10.72 1.01 54.93
CA LEU A 453 -11.10 -0.39 55.02
C LEU A 453 -11.56 -0.80 56.41
N SER A 454 -12.47 -1.77 56.47
CA SER A 454 -12.87 -2.42 57.71
C SER A 454 -11.71 -3.21 58.31
N GLY A 455 -11.54 -3.16 59.64
CA GLY A 455 -10.50 -3.92 60.35
C GLY A 455 -10.57 -5.43 60.13
N TYR A 456 -11.73 -5.97 59.77
CA TYR A 456 -11.94 -7.38 59.45
C TYR A 456 -11.23 -7.82 58.15
N HIS A 457 -11.13 -6.93 57.16
CA HIS A 457 -10.47 -7.23 55.86
C HIS A 457 -8.96 -7.02 55.91
N ALA A 458 -8.44 -6.38 56.96
CA ALA A 458 -7.02 -6.11 57.15
C ALA A 458 -6.16 -7.37 57.34
N ALA A 459 -6.74 -8.43 57.90
CA ALA A 459 -6.05 -9.72 58.03
C ALA A 459 -5.87 -10.42 56.68
N TYR A 460 -6.77 -10.17 55.73
CA TYR A 460 -6.72 -10.69 54.37
C TYR A 460 -5.77 -9.86 53.47
N LEU A 461 -5.64 -8.55 53.74
CA LEU A 461 -4.74 -7.64 53.04
C LEU A 461 -3.26 -8.05 53.07
N ASP A 462 -2.76 -8.49 54.24
CA ASP A 462 -1.36 -8.89 54.45
C ASP A 462 -0.93 -10.06 53.52
N GLU A 463 -1.88 -10.90 53.11
CA GLU A 463 -1.64 -12.05 52.23
C GLU A 463 -1.62 -11.65 50.75
N MET A 464 -2.47 -10.71 50.34
CA MET A 464 -2.66 -10.35 48.93
C MET A 464 -1.80 -9.19 48.44
N LEU A 465 -1.43 -8.29 49.33
CA LEU A 465 -0.76 -7.04 49.04
C LEU A 465 0.34 -6.88 50.07
N ARG A 466 1.60 -6.74 49.66
CA ARG A 466 2.72 -6.59 50.59
C ARG A 466 2.51 -5.32 51.43
N VAL A 467 1.93 -5.46 52.62
CA VAL A 467 1.64 -4.34 53.50
C VAL A 467 2.88 -4.06 54.35
N ASP A 468 3.40 -2.84 54.27
CA ASP A 468 4.43 -2.39 55.20
C ASP A 468 3.77 -1.89 56.49
N TRP A 469 3.80 -2.72 57.54
CA TRP A 469 3.30 -2.39 58.88
C TRP A 469 4.32 -1.63 59.76
N SER A 470 5.49 -1.24 59.24
CA SER A 470 6.59 -0.67 60.03
C SER A 470 6.21 0.55 60.87
N ARG A 471 5.17 1.28 60.46
CA ARG A 471 4.65 2.48 61.16
C ARG A 471 3.59 2.19 62.24
N HIS A 472 3.05 0.97 62.34
CA HIS A 472 2.04 0.57 63.34
C HIS A 472 2.25 -0.87 63.84
N GLN A 473 3.27 -1.05 64.68
CA GLN A 473 3.69 -2.36 65.18
C GLN A 473 2.59 -3.10 65.97
N ASP A 474 1.78 -2.37 66.75
CA ASP A 474 0.70 -2.94 67.58
C ASP A 474 -0.42 -3.55 66.72
N PHE A 475 -0.78 -2.88 65.63
CA PHE A 475 -1.80 -3.38 64.70
C PHE A 475 -1.26 -4.57 63.89
N GLY A 476 -0.01 -4.50 63.41
CA GLY A 476 0.65 -5.64 62.79
C GLY A 476 0.74 -6.85 63.72
N ALA A 477 0.95 -6.65 65.04
CA ALA A 477 0.97 -7.73 66.02
C ALA A 477 -0.41 -8.37 66.21
N MET A 478 -1.47 -7.56 66.23
CA MET A 478 -2.86 -8.01 66.27
C MET A 478 -3.24 -8.85 65.04
N ILE A 479 -2.89 -8.41 63.84
CA ILE A 479 -3.11 -9.18 62.60
C ILE A 479 -2.34 -10.51 62.60
N ARG A 480 -1.09 -10.51 63.06
CA ARG A 480 -0.31 -11.75 63.22
C ARG A 480 -0.95 -12.72 64.21
N SER A 481 -1.47 -12.21 65.32
CA SER A 481 -2.16 -12.99 66.36
C SER A 481 -3.49 -13.58 65.87
N LEU A 482 -4.21 -12.89 64.99
CA LEU A 482 -5.39 -13.44 64.31
C LEU A 482 -5.05 -14.64 63.41
N ARG A 483 -3.89 -14.59 62.73
CA ARG A 483 -3.44 -15.66 61.83
C ARG A 483 -2.85 -16.85 62.58
N HIS A 484 -2.19 -16.61 63.71
CA HIS A 484 -1.51 -17.64 64.50
C HIS A 484 -2.20 -17.77 65.86
N SER A 485 -3.19 -18.66 65.94
CA SER A 485 -3.92 -18.93 67.19
C SER A 485 -3.02 -19.31 68.37
N GLN A 486 -1.80 -19.79 68.11
CA GLN A 486 -0.80 -20.14 69.13
C GLN A 486 -0.24 -18.94 69.91
N GLU A 487 -0.46 -17.71 69.44
CA GLU A 487 -0.01 -16.47 70.10
C GLU A 487 -1.07 -15.87 71.04
N ILE A 488 -2.25 -16.50 71.15
CA ILE A 488 -3.34 -15.99 71.98
C ILE A 488 -2.98 -16.13 73.48
N PRO A 489 -3.00 -15.03 74.26
CA PRO A 489 -2.66 -15.09 75.68
C PRO A 489 -3.63 -15.96 76.47
N LYS A 490 -3.10 -16.91 77.25
CA LYS A 490 -3.91 -17.73 78.15
C LYS A 490 -4.60 -16.88 79.21
N ARG A 491 -5.92 -17.02 79.34
CA ARG A 491 -6.75 -16.35 80.34
C ARG A 491 -7.02 -17.28 81.51
N GLN A 492 -7.05 -16.71 82.71
CA GLN A 492 -7.42 -17.47 83.91
C GLN A 492 -8.92 -17.77 83.88
N LEU A 493 -9.30 -19.00 84.22
CA LEU A 493 -10.70 -19.40 84.31
C LEU A 493 -11.40 -18.68 85.46
N PRO A 494 -12.69 -18.31 85.31
CA PRO A 494 -13.41 -17.62 86.36
C PRO A 494 -13.65 -18.55 87.56
N PRO A 495 -13.46 -18.07 88.79
CA PRO A 495 -13.50 -18.90 90.00
C PRO A 495 -14.89 -19.49 90.27
N ARG A 496 -15.95 -18.91 89.69
CA ARG A 496 -17.33 -19.39 89.81
C ARG A 496 -17.74 -20.38 88.72
N LEU A 497 -16.83 -20.82 87.85
CA LEU A 497 -17.10 -21.84 86.86
C LEU A 497 -17.12 -23.23 87.51
N SER A 498 -18.32 -23.82 87.65
CA SER A 498 -18.51 -25.18 88.16
C SER A 498 -18.24 -26.25 87.11
N ALA A 499 -17.13 -26.15 86.37
CA ALA A 499 -16.74 -27.08 85.33
C ALA A 499 -15.23 -27.03 85.07
N VAL A 500 -14.65 -28.14 84.61
CA VAL A 500 -13.25 -28.21 84.17
C VAL A 500 -13.24 -28.17 82.64
N LEU A 501 -12.59 -27.15 82.06
CA LEU A 501 -12.37 -27.09 80.62
C LEU A 501 -11.22 -28.02 80.23
N ARG A 502 -11.40 -28.75 79.13
CA ARG A 502 -10.28 -29.43 78.44
C ARG A 502 -9.40 -28.40 77.75
N ASP A 503 -8.16 -28.75 77.43
CA ASP A 503 -7.19 -27.82 76.83
C ASP A 503 -7.71 -27.10 75.57
N TYR A 504 -8.40 -27.82 74.68
CA TYR A 504 -9.00 -27.21 73.48
C TYR A 504 -10.18 -26.27 73.81
N GLN A 505 -10.94 -26.56 74.88
CA GLN A 505 -12.04 -25.69 75.33
C GLN A 505 -11.50 -24.43 76.02
N HIS A 506 -10.39 -24.59 76.75
CA HIS A 506 -9.69 -23.46 77.35
C HIS A 506 -9.09 -22.55 76.28
N HIS A 507 -8.54 -23.14 75.21
CA HIS A 507 -8.11 -22.40 74.03
C HIS A 507 -9.26 -21.64 73.37
N GLY A 508 -10.44 -22.25 73.19
CA GLY A 508 -11.62 -21.56 72.67
C GLY A 508 -12.11 -20.42 73.58
N TYR A 509 -12.01 -20.59 74.90
CA TYR A 509 -12.25 -19.53 75.88
C TYR A 509 -11.26 -18.36 75.75
N ASP A 510 -9.96 -18.66 75.62
CA ASP A 510 -8.91 -17.66 75.40
C ASP A 510 -9.14 -16.90 74.08
N TRP A 511 -9.55 -17.61 73.02
CA TRP A 511 -9.88 -17.03 71.71
C TRP A 511 -11.09 -16.09 71.77
N LEU A 512 -12.16 -16.45 72.50
CA LEU A 512 -13.30 -15.56 72.70
C LEU A 512 -12.91 -14.25 73.41
N HIS A 513 -11.98 -14.33 74.38
CA HIS A 513 -11.42 -13.15 75.02
C HIS A 513 -10.59 -12.31 74.05
N PHE A 514 -9.73 -12.94 73.27
CA PHE A 514 -8.94 -12.27 72.23
C PHE A 514 -9.84 -11.51 71.26
N LEU A 515 -10.89 -12.13 70.72
CA LEU A 515 -11.85 -11.45 69.86
C LEU A 515 -12.47 -10.23 70.56
N HIS A 516 -12.88 -10.38 71.82
CA HIS A 516 -13.47 -9.29 72.58
C HIS A 516 -12.51 -8.12 72.82
N ASP A 517 -11.29 -8.41 73.27
CA ASP A 517 -10.27 -7.41 73.57
C ASP A 517 -9.90 -6.59 72.32
N HIS A 518 -10.00 -7.22 71.15
CA HIS A 518 -9.74 -6.64 69.84
C HIS A 518 -11.02 -6.19 69.11
N ARG A 519 -12.19 -6.19 69.78
CA ARG A 519 -13.51 -5.79 69.25
C ARG A 519 -13.96 -6.53 67.98
N PHE A 520 -13.47 -7.74 67.79
CA PHE A 520 -13.92 -8.63 66.73
C PHE A 520 -15.11 -9.49 67.14
N HIS A 521 -15.80 -9.97 66.13
CA HIS A 521 -16.79 -11.03 66.23
C HIS A 521 -16.27 -12.26 65.49
N GLY A 522 -16.70 -13.44 65.92
CA GLY A 522 -16.22 -14.69 65.34
C GLY A 522 -17.24 -15.80 65.46
N ILE A 523 -17.08 -16.80 64.59
CA ILE A 523 -17.91 -18.00 64.57
C ILE A 523 -17.12 -19.10 65.28
N LEU A 524 -17.56 -19.48 66.48
CA LEU A 524 -16.99 -20.63 67.18
C LEU A 524 -17.55 -21.92 66.55
N ALA A 525 -16.80 -22.47 65.59
CA ALA A 525 -17.23 -23.57 64.73
C ALA A 525 -16.61 -24.93 65.09
N ASP A 526 -16.31 -25.18 66.37
CA ASP A 526 -15.84 -26.51 66.83
C ASP A 526 -16.80 -27.63 66.40
N ASP A 527 -16.30 -28.86 66.25
CA ASP A 527 -17.13 -30.03 65.95
C ASP A 527 -18.28 -30.22 66.95
N MET A 528 -19.35 -30.88 66.49
CA MET A 528 -20.50 -31.19 67.32
C MET A 528 -20.09 -32.08 68.51
N GLY A 529 -20.56 -31.72 69.72
CA GLY A 529 -20.24 -32.45 70.95
C GLY A 529 -18.97 -31.98 71.67
N LEU A 530 -18.17 -31.08 71.10
CA LEU A 530 -16.94 -30.57 71.76
C LEU A 530 -17.20 -29.56 72.90
N GLY A 531 -18.45 -29.13 73.12
CA GLY A 531 -18.82 -28.31 74.27
C GLY A 531 -18.70 -26.79 74.07
N LYS A 532 -19.06 -26.28 72.88
CA LYS A 532 -19.10 -24.84 72.57
C LYS A 532 -19.92 -24.02 73.58
N THR A 533 -21.06 -24.56 74.03
CA THR A 533 -21.90 -23.93 75.06
C THR A 533 -21.13 -23.72 76.36
N LEU A 534 -20.30 -24.69 76.77
CA LEU A 534 -19.49 -24.58 77.98
C LEU A 534 -18.43 -23.48 77.85
N GLN A 535 -17.79 -23.36 76.67
CA GLN A 535 -16.83 -22.29 76.38
C GLN A 535 -17.50 -20.91 76.42
N ALA A 536 -18.66 -20.76 75.80
CA ALA A 536 -19.43 -19.51 75.82
C ALA A 536 -19.88 -19.13 77.24
N LEU A 537 -20.36 -20.10 78.03
CA LEU A 537 -20.73 -19.88 79.42
C LEU A 537 -19.53 -19.51 80.31
N ALA A 538 -18.36 -20.12 80.09
CA ALA A 538 -17.13 -19.75 80.78
C ALA A 538 -16.73 -18.31 80.48
N TYR A 539 -16.81 -17.89 79.21
CA TYR A 539 -16.61 -16.50 78.80
C TYR A 539 -17.60 -15.54 79.47
N LEU A 540 -18.90 -15.83 79.41
CA LEU A 540 -19.93 -14.99 80.05
C LEU A 540 -19.79 -14.92 81.57
N GLN A 541 -19.37 -16.02 82.21
CA GLN A 541 -19.12 -16.06 83.65
C GLN A 541 -17.94 -15.16 84.04
N ASP A 542 -16.85 -15.16 83.27
CA ASP A 542 -15.73 -14.23 83.49
C ASP A 542 -16.16 -12.77 83.32
N ARG A 543 -16.91 -12.46 82.25
CA ARG A 543 -17.44 -11.11 82.01
C ARG A 543 -18.30 -10.64 83.17
N ARG A 544 -19.17 -11.51 83.70
CA ARG A 544 -20.02 -11.22 84.86
C ARG A 544 -19.19 -11.00 86.12
N ASP A 545 -18.15 -11.79 86.34
CA ASP A 545 -17.31 -11.67 87.54
C ASP A 545 -16.48 -10.39 87.54
N ARG A 546 -16.01 -9.94 86.37
CA ARG A 546 -15.22 -8.69 86.23
C ARG A 546 -16.05 -7.42 86.16
N HIS A 547 -17.22 -7.46 85.52
CA HIS A 547 -17.99 -6.26 85.18
C HIS A 547 -19.39 -6.20 85.82
N GLY A 548 -19.78 -7.21 86.59
CA GLY A 548 -21.11 -7.31 87.18
C GLY A 548 -22.17 -7.88 86.23
N PRO A 549 -23.43 -7.99 86.67
CA PRO A 549 -24.51 -8.56 85.86
C PRO A 549 -24.83 -7.67 84.64
N MET A 550 -24.70 -8.26 83.45
CA MET A 550 -25.02 -7.62 82.16
C MET A 550 -26.08 -8.45 81.43
N PRO A 551 -26.98 -7.82 80.66
CA PRO A 551 -27.94 -8.56 79.83
C PRO A 551 -27.19 -9.30 78.73
N ASN A 552 -27.44 -10.61 78.60
CA ASN A 552 -26.90 -11.44 77.53
C ASN A 552 -28.07 -12.13 76.82
N LEU A 553 -28.05 -12.15 75.49
CA LEU A 553 -29.04 -12.81 74.67
C LEU A 553 -28.43 -14.07 74.04
N VAL A 554 -29.04 -15.22 74.31
CA VAL A 554 -28.70 -16.48 73.67
C VAL A 554 -29.90 -16.89 72.82
N LEU A 555 -29.69 -16.98 71.51
CA LEU A 555 -30.68 -17.50 70.57
C LEU A 555 -30.28 -18.91 70.18
N ALA A 556 -31.19 -19.86 70.35
CA ALA A 556 -31.02 -21.25 69.97
C ALA A 556 -32.33 -21.79 69.37
N PRO A 557 -32.29 -22.83 68.53
CA PRO A 557 -33.49 -23.54 68.10
C PRO A 557 -34.32 -24.02 69.30
N THR A 558 -35.61 -24.27 69.09
CA THR A 558 -36.51 -24.77 70.15
C THR A 558 -36.15 -26.18 70.65
N SER A 559 -35.30 -26.91 69.91
CA SER A 559 -34.84 -28.26 70.19
C SER A 559 -33.51 -28.53 69.51
#